data_AF-A0A373DDM1-F1
#
_entry.id   AF-A0A373DDM1-F1
#
_cell.length_a   1.000
_cell.length_b   1.000
_cell.length_c   1.000
_cell.angle_alpha   90.00
_cell.angle_beta   90.00
_cell.angle_gamma   90.00
#
_symmetry.space_group_name_H-M   'P 1'
#
loop_
_entity.id
_entity.type
_entity.pdbx_description
1 polymer ?
#
loop_
_entity_poly.entity_id
_entity_poly.type
_entity_poly.pdbx_seq_one_letter_code
_entity_poly.pdbx_strand_id
1 'polypeptide(L)'
;MMLIFLYDTATRVAEARQVKVSDLHLDAEVPYVTLLGKGRKYRNIPLMDKTILHLKRFLKDFHGSELKTDMPLFYSKIHGQVHELSSDTFEKMIKRYAAQCRAGGYPMPDNVHCHMIRKTRAMDLYREGVPLTHIQQLLGHENISTTSGFYAFATLDVLAKAMETVNPDNGVKSWSNPDTLERLYRL
;
A
#
# COMPACT_ATOMS: atom_id res chain seq x y z
N MET A 1 14.48 -0.11 -3.41
CA MET A 1 13.65 0.81 -2.61
C MET A 1 12.33 1.17 -3.29
N MET A 2 12.34 1.79 -4.47
CA MET A 2 11.11 2.31 -5.10
C MET A 2 9.94 1.33 -5.21
N LEU A 3 10.18 0.08 -5.63
CA LEU A 3 9.13 -0.95 -5.70
C LEU A 3 8.55 -1.30 -4.32
N ILE A 4 9.40 -1.40 -3.30
CA ILE A 4 8.99 -1.68 -1.92
C ILE A 4 8.11 -0.54 -1.42
N PHE A 5 8.51 0.71 -1.66
CA PHE A 5 7.75 1.89 -1.27
C PHE A 5 6.39 1.95 -1.97
N LEU A 6 6.34 1.74 -3.29
CA LEU A 6 5.08 1.72 -4.05
C LEU A 6 4.14 0.63 -3.57
N TYR A 7 4.66 -0.58 -3.33
CA TYR A 7 3.87 -1.70 -2.85
C TYR A 7 3.36 -1.42 -1.44
N ASP A 8 4.21 -1.05 -0.50
CA ASP A 8 3.79 -0.90 0.89
C ASP A 8 2.76 0.22 1.08
N THR A 9 3.01 1.37 0.44
CA THR A 9 2.14 2.56 0.56
C THR A 9 0.91 2.53 -0.34
N ALA A 10 0.86 1.63 -1.32
CA ALA A 10 -0.10 1.62 -2.43
C ALA A 10 -0.32 2.99 -3.08
N THR A 11 0.67 3.89 -3.08
CA THR A 11 0.51 5.28 -3.53
C THR A 11 0.33 5.40 -5.06
N ARG A 12 -0.21 6.52 -5.55
CA ARG A 12 -0.17 6.83 -6.99
C ARG A 12 1.26 7.23 -7.38
N VAL A 13 1.67 6.95 -8.62
CA VAL A 13 3.01 7.36 -9.11
C VAL A 13 3.23 8.87 -9.00
N ALA A 14 2.18 9.66 -9.24
CA ALA A 14 2.22 11.12 -9.13
C ALA A 14 2.44 11.61 -7.69
N GLU A 15 1.93 10.87 -6.71
CA GLU A 15 2.14 11.16 -5.29
C GLU A 15 3.54 10.69 -4.88
N ALA A 16 3.96 9.49 -5.30
CA ALA A 16 5.27 8.90 -5.01
C ALA A 16 6.45 9.78 -5.43
N ARG A 17 6.37 10.41 -6.61
CA ARG A 17 7.44 11.28 -7.12
C ARG A 17 7.59 12.60 -6.36
N GLN A 18 6.53 13.03 -5.67
CA GLN A 18 6.49 14.30 -4.92
C GLN A 18 6.86 14.13 -3.45
N VAL A 19 7.01 12.89 -2.98
CA VAL A 19 7.43 12.61 -1.60
C VAL A 19 8.81 13.20 -1.37
N LYS A 20 8.94 14.01 -0.33
CA LYS A 20 10.19 14.56 0.18
C LYS A 20 10.70 13.77 1.37
N VAL A 21 11.95 14.00 1.75
CA VAL A 21 12.50 13.43 2.98
C VAL A 21 11.72 13.91 4.22
N SER A 22 11.25 15.16 4.23
CA SER A 22 10.42 15.71 5.32
C SER A 22 9.08 15.02 5.52
N ASP A 23 8.59 14.31 4.50
CA ASP A 23 7.31 13.60 4.59
C ASP A 23 7.44 12.24 5.29
N LEU A 24 8.67 11.79 5.60
CA LEU A 24 8.95 10.53 6.28
C LEU A 24 9.08 10.74 7.78
N HIS A 25 8.20 10.10 8.54
CA HIS A 25 8.17 10.14 10.00
C HIS A 25 8.63 8.79 10.56
N LEU A 26 9.92 8.46 10.37
CA LEU A 26 10.46 7.12 10.64
C LEU A 26 10.71 6.81 12.12
N ASP A 27 10.73 7.83 12.97
CA ASP A 27 11.01 7.71 14.40
C ASP A 27 9.75 7.98 15.27
N ALA A 28 8.58 8.10 14.63
CA ALA A 28 7.30 8.10 15.34
C ALA A 28 7.01 6.73 15.95
N GLU A 29 6.13 6.68 16.97
CA GLU A 29 5.70 5.43 17.61
C GLU A 29 5.16 4.42 16.58
N VAL A 30 4.33 4.90 15.66
CA VAL A 30 3.95 4.17 14.45
C VAL A 30 4.56 4.91 13.26
N PRO A 31 5.64 4.41 12.66
CA PRO A 31 6.28 5.10 11.54
C PRO A 31 5.36 5.21 10.32
N TYR A 32 5.34 6.38 9.68
CA TYR A 32 4.46 6.65 8.55
C TYR A 32 5.09 7.60 7.52
N VAL A 33 4.48 7.65 6.33
CA VAL A 33 4.73 8.68 5.32
C VAL A 33 3.49 9.55 5.12
N THR A 34 3.69 10.85 5.02
CA THR A 34 2.65 11.82 4.67
C THR A 34 2.56 11.98 3.16
N LEU A 35 1.39 11.81 2.56
CA LEU A 35 1.18 11.94 1.12
C LEU A 35 0.21 13.07 0.81
N LEU A 36 0.55 13.90 -0.18
CA LEU A 36 -0.33 14.91 -0.74
C LEU A 36 -1.11 14.33 -1.94
N GLY A 37 -2.40 14.08 -1.73
CA GLY A 37 -3.31 13.57 -2.76
C GLY A 37 -4.00 14.64 -3.60
N LYS A 38 -4.89 14.17 -4.50
CA LYS A 38 -5.76 15.05 -5.31
C LYS A 38 -6.58 15.98 -4.39
N GLY A 39 -6.75 17.23 -4.81
CA GLY A 39 -7.47 18.23 -4.03
C GLY A 39 -6.69 18.77 -2.83
N ARG A 40 -5.36 18.57 -2.81
CA ARG A 40 -4.46 18.98 -1.71
C ARG A 40 -4.81 18.37 -0.36
N LYS A 41 -5.35 17.15 -0.36
CA LYS A 41 -5.69 16.41 0.84
C LYS A 41 -4.50 15.56 1.28
N TYR A 42 -4.10 15.72 2.54
CA TYR A 42 -3.04 14.91 3.14
C TYR A 42 -3.60 13.60 3.68
N ARG A 43 -2.80 12.54 3.63
CA ARG A 43 -3.04 11.30 4.36
C ARG A 43 -1.74 10.69 4.85
N ASN A 44 -1.80 10.05 6.01
CA ASN A 44 -0.67 9.34 6.59
C ASN A 44 -0.82 7.86 6.27
N ILE A 45 0.25 7.24 5.76
CA ILE A 45 0.29 5.81 5.48
C ILE A 45 1.34 5.17 6.37
N PRO A 46 0.95 4.25 7.29
CA PRO A 46 1.90 3.49 8.08
C PRO A 46 2.86 2.70 7.19
N LEU A 47 4.10 2.58 7.63
CA LEU A 47 5.16 1.85 6.93
C LEU A 47 5.47 0.54 7.67
N MET A 48 5.65 -0.54 6.92
CA MET A 48 6.09 -1.82 7.51
C MET A 48 7.55 -1.75 7.95
N ASP A 49 7.92 -2.49 9.00
CA ASP A 49 9.30 -2.59 9.52
C ASP A 49 10.34 -2.88 8.44
N LYS A 50 10.02 -3.78 7.51
CA LYS A 50 10.89 -4.10 6.38
C LYS A 50 11.10 -2.89 5.46
N THR A 51 10.04 -2.13 5.19
CA THR A 51 10.12 -0.90 4.39
C THR A 51 10.96 0.15 5.09
N ILE A 52 10.80 0.31 6.40
CA ILE A 52 11.59 1.25 7.22
C ILE A 52 13.07 0.87 7.18
N LEU A 53 13.41 -0.41 7.33
CA LEU A 53 14.79 -0.91 7.23
C LEU A 53 15.41 -0.54 5.87
N HIS A 54 14.68 -0.81 4.78
CA HIS A 54 15.16 -0.47 3.44
C HIS A 54 15.24 1.05 3.22
N LEU A 55 14.30 1.83 3.76
CA LEU A 55 14.31 3.29 3.68
C LEU A 55 15.50 3.89 4.42
N LYS A 56 15.78 3.46 5.66
CA LYS A 56 16.93 3.96 6.44
C LYS A 56 18.24 3.68 5.71
N ARG A 57 18.40 2.50 5.12
CA ARG A 57 19.56 2.19 4.25
C ARG A 57 19.60 3.06 3.00
N PHE A 58 18.47 3.22 2.31
CA PHE A 58 18.38 4.05 1.12
C PHE A 58 18.70 5.52 1.39
N LEU A 59 18.22 6.09 2.51
CA LEU A 59 18.56 7.44 2.93
C LEU A 59 20.05 7.57 3.21
N LYS A 60 20.66 6.62 3.90
CA LYS A 60 22.11 6.61 4.11
C LYS A 60 22.90 6.59 2.79
N ASP A 61 22.51 5.72 1.85
CA ASP A 61 23.24 5.50 0.61
C ASP A 61 23.07 6.66 -0.41
N PHE A 62 21.89 7.31 -0.44
CA PHE A 62 21.54 8.31 -1.46
C PHE A 62 21.34 9.73 -0.93
N HIS A 63 21.09 9.93 0.35
CA HIS A 63 20.91 11.26 0.96
C HIS A 63 22.03 11.63 1.94
N GLY A 64 22.85 10.65 2.35
CA GLY A 64 23.98 10.88 3.26
C GLY A 64 23.55 11.05 4.71
N SER A 65 24.46 11.54 5.56
CA SER A 65 24.21 11.75 6.99
C SER A 65 23.43 13.04 7.28
N GLU A 66 23.57 14.07 6.43
CA GLU A 66 22.85 15.33 6.56
C GLU A 66 21.62 15.31 5.64
N LEU A 67 20.47 14.96 6.22
CA LEU A 67 19.23 14.86 5.48
C LEU A 67 18.70 16.24 5.11
N LYS A 68 18.77 16.57 3.81
CA LYS A 68 18.11 17.74 3.25
C LYS A 68 16.61 17.46 3.16
N THR A 69 15.85 17.97 4.13
CA THR A 69 14.42 17.70 4.33
C THR A 69 13.57 17.99 3.08
N ASP A 70 13.86 19.08 2.37
CA ASP A 70 13.11 19.48 1.16
C ASP A 70 13.43 18.67 -0.10
N MET A 71 14.41 17.77 -0.04
CA MET A 71 14.84 16.98 -1.18
C MET A 71 13.80 15.90 -1.53
N PRO A 72 13.50 15.66 -2.81
CA PRO A 72 12.66 14.53 -3.20
C PRO A 72 13.27 13.21 -2.74
N LEU A 73 12.46 12.31 -2.19
CA LEU A 73 12.89 11.00 -1.73
C LEU A 73 13.54 10.20 -2.87
N PHE A 74 12.87 10.18 -4.03
CA PHE A 74 13.37 9.58 -5.25
C PHE A 74 13.70 10.67 -6.27
N TYR A 75 14.98 10.74 -6.64
CA TYR A 75 15.47 11.80 -7.51
C TYR A 75 16.53 11.27 -8.49
N SER A 76 16.82 12.06 -9.52
CA SER A 76 18.01 11.90 -10.37
C SER A 76 18.91 13.13 -10.26
N LYS A 77 20.20 12.96 -10.51
CA LYS A 77 21.15 14.07 -10.65
C LYS A 77 21.46 14.28 -12.12
N ILE A 78 21.12 15.44 -12.66
CA ILE A 78 21.41 15.83 -14.05
C ILE A 78 22.17 17.16 -13.97
N HIS A 79 23.37 17.21 -14.56
CA HIS A 79 24.26 18.37 -14.49
C HIS A 79 24.52 18.89 -13.05
N GLY A 80 24.58 17.98 -12.07
CA GLY A 80 24.79 18.32 -10.65
C GLY A 80 23.55 18.83 -9.91
N GLN A 81 22.42 19.03 -10.61
CA GLN A 81 21.15 19.43 -10.03
C GLN A 81 20.25 18.23 -9.73
N VAL A 82 19.44 18.36 -8.69
CA VAL A 82 18.54 17.32 -8.20
C VAL A 82 17.17 17.54 -8.83
N HIS A 83 16.63 16.50 -9.45
CA HIS A 83 15.30 16.53 -10.07
C HIS A 83 14.46 15.37 -9.57
N GLU A 84 13.17 15.62 -9.34
CA GLU A 84 12.18 14.56 -9.12
C GLU A 84 12.22 13.55 -10.27
N LEU A 85 12.07 12.26 -9.95
CA LEU A 85 11.89 11.26 -11.00
C LEU A 85 10.54 11.45 -11.71
N SER A 86 10.55 11.40 -13.04
CA SER A 86 9.31 11.43 -13.82
C SER A 86 8.48 10.16 -13.63
N SER A 87 7.15 10.25 -13.80
CA SER A 87 6.28 9.07 -13.79
C SER A 87 6.74 7.99 -14.77
N ASP A 88 7.25 8.40 -15.94
CA ASP A 88 7.81 7.49 -16.95
C ASP A 88 9.02 6.71 -16.43
N THR A 89 9.82 7.31 -15.54
CA THR A 89 10.96 6.63 -14.93
C THR A 89 10.50 5.50 -14.01
N PHE A 90 9.46 5.76 -13.21
CA PHE A 90 8.84 4.73 -12.39
C PHE A 90 8.30 3.58 -13.24
N GLU A 91 7.55 3.89 -14.31
CA GLU A 91 6.99 2.91 -15.24
C GLU A 91 8.09 2.09 -15.95
N LYS A 92 9.14 2.76 -16.44
CA LYS A 92 10.29 2.09 -17.09
C LYS A 92 10.99 1.13 -16.13
N MET A 93 11.20 1.52 -14.87
CA MET A 93 11.82 0.64 -13.88
C MET A 93 10.99 -0.61 -13.63
N ILE A 94 9.66 -0.47 -13.43
CA ILE A 94 8.77 -1.61 -13.22
C ILE A 94 8.78 -2.55 -14.43
N LYS A 95 8.66 -2.00 -15.64
CA LYS A 95 8.71 -2.80 -16.88
C LYS A 95 10.03 -3.52 -17.05
N ARG A 96 11.15 -2.88 -16.69
CA ARG A 96 12.48 -3.50 -16.71
C ARG A 96 12.55 -4.72 -15.78
N TYR A 97 12.12 -4.57 -14.53
CA TYR A 97 12.15 -5.69 -13.58
C TYR A 97 11.15 -6.79 -13.95
N ALA A 98 9.98 -6.45 -14.47
CA ALA A 98 9.04 -7.44 -15.00
C ALA A 98 9.66 -8.26 -16.14
N ALA A 99 10.36 -7.61 -17.09
CA ALA A 99 11.05 -8.31 -18.16
C ALA A 99 12.17 -9.23 -17.65
N GLN A 100 12.93 -8.79 -16.63
CA GLN A 100 13.95 -9.63 -15.98
C GLN A 100 13.32 -10.85 -15.30
N CYS A 101 12.20 -10.69 -14.60
CA CYS A 101 11.46 -11.80 -14.00
C CYS A 101 10.98 -12.79 -15.06
N ARG A 102 10.42 -12.32 -16.19
CA ARG A 102 10.02 -13.20 -17.30
C ARG A 102 11.20 -13.97 -17.87
N ALA A 103 12.33 -13.30 -18.09
CA ALA A 103 13.56 -13.93 -18.56
C ALA A 103 14.08 -14.99 -17.55
N GLY A 104 13.86 -14.78 -16.26
CA GLY A 104 14.14 -15.73 -15.20
C GLY A 104 13.10 -16.85 -15.01
N GLY A 105 12.09 -16.95 -15.89
CA GLY A 105 11.06 -17.99 -15.83
C GLY A 105 9.91 -17.73 -14.85
N TYR A 106 9.86 -16.54 -14.22
CA TYR A 106 8.75 -16.19 -13.34
C TYR A 106 7.54 -15.71 -14.17
N PRO A 107 6.32 -16.19 -13.89
CA PRO A 107 5.12 -15.73 -14.57
C PRO A 107 4.86 -14.26 -14.23
N MET A 108 4.72 -13.41 -15.25
CA MET A 108 4.42 -11.98 -15.09
C MET A 108 3.40 -11.53 -16.14
N PRO A 109 2.41 -10.69 -15.77
CA PRO A 109 1.44 -10.14 -16.71
C PRO A 109 2.12 -9.38 -17.84
N ASP A 110 1.58 -9.39 -19.06
CA ASP A 110 2.23 -8.75 -20.22
C ASP A 110 2.44 -7.23 -20.04
N ASN A 111 1.45 -6.54 -19.48
CA ASN A 111 1.46 -5.08 -19.32
C ASN A 111 1.53 -4.64 -17.84
N VAL A 112 2.73 -4.76 -17.26
CA VAL A 112 3.02 -4.31 -15.90
C VAL A 112 3.17 -2.78 -15.86
N HIS A 113 2.54 -2.13 -14.88
CA HIS A 113 2.57 -0.69 -14.67
C HIS A 113 2.36 -0.31 -13.19
N CYS A 114 2.66 0.93 -12.78
CA CYS A 114 2.63 1.34 -11.35
C CYS A 114 1.27 1.11 -10.70
N HIS A 115 0.19 1.41 -11.42
CA HIS A 115 -1.17 1.26 -10.90
C HIS A 115 -1.54 -0.20 -10.62
N MET A 116 -0.88 -1.16 -11.28
CA MET A 116 -1.07 -2.58 -11.00
C MET A 116 -0.51 -2.95 -9.63
N ILE A 117 0.69 -2.46 -9.26
CA ILE A 117 1.28 -2.67 -7.92
C ILE A 117 0.34 -2.15 -6.83
N ARG A 118 -0.22 -0.95 -7.04
CA ARG A 118 -1.20 -0.34 -6.13
C ARG A 118 -2.44 -1.22 -5.96
N LYS A 119 -2.98 -1.75 -7.07
CA LYS A 119 -4.12 -2.68 -7.03
C LYS A 119 -3.75 -3.98 -6.31
N THR A 120 -2.56 -4.52 -6.55
CA THR A 120 -2.07 -5.73 -5.88
C THR A 120 -2.03 -5.54 -4.36
N ARG A 121 -1.39 -4.47 -3.87
CA ARG A 121 -1.36 -4.20 -2.42
C ARG A 121 -2.76 -4.09 -1.82
N ALA A 122 -3.64 -3.37 -2.49
CA ALA A 122 -4.98 -3.14 -1.98
C ALA A 122 -5.81 -4.43 -1.96
N MET A 123 -5.63 -5.31 -2.95
CA MET A 123 -6.21 -6.65 -2.98
C MET A 123 -5.62 -7.55 -1.88
N ASP A 124 -4.31 -7.48 -1.63
CA ASP A 124 -3.68 -8.25 -0.55
C ASP A 124 -4.26 -7.84 0.82
N LEU A 125 -4.37 -6.53 1.10
CA LEU A 125 -5.01 -6.03 2.32
C LEU A 125 -6.45 -6.54 2.45
N TYR A 126 -7.21 -6.55 1.36
CA TYR A 126 -8.58 -7.05 1.37
C TYR A 126 -8.66 -8.55 1.66
N ARG A 127 -7.76 -9.35 1.06
CA ARG A 127 -7.67 -10.81 1.31
C ARG A 127 -7.28 -11.14 2.75
N GLU A 128 -6.48 -10.28 3.37
CA GLU A 128 -6.13 -10.35 4.80
C GLU A 128 -7.24 -9.82 5.71
N GLY A 129 -8.43 -9.48 5.17
CA GLY A 129 -9.60 -9.11 5.93
C GLY A 129 -9.67 -7.64 6.36
N VAL A 130 -8.80 -6.78 5.81
CA VAL A 130 -8.87 -5.34 6.11
C VAL A 130 -10.17 -4.77 5.54
N PRO A 131 -10.99 -4.06 6.35
CA PRO A 131 -12.24 -3.49 5.87
C PRO A 131 -12.04 -2.56 4.68
N LEU A 132 -12.93 -2.66 3.68
CA LEU A 132 -12.83 -1.91 2.42
C LEU A 132 -12.74 -0.40 2.65
N THR A 133 -13.39 0.11 3.69
CA THR A 133 -13.35 1.52 4.10
C THR A 133 -11.94 1.98 4.47
N HIS A 134 -11.16 1.16 5.18
CA HIS A 134 -9.76 1.46 5.51
C HIS A 134 -8.88 1.41 4.25
N ILE A 135 -9.12 0.45 3.37
CA ILE A 135 -8.40 0.35 2.10
C ILE A 135 -8.68 1.60 1.24
N GLN A 136 -9.93 2.07 1.20
CA GLN A 136 -10.31 3.30 0.49
C GLN A 136 -9.61 4.53 1.03
N GLN A 137 -9.50 4.65 2.36
CA GLN A 137 -8.76 5.73 3.02
C GLN A 137 -7.28 5.68 2.66
N LEU A 138 -6.65 4.50 2.73
CA LEU A 138 -5.24 4.29 2.34
C LEU A 138 -5.00 4.69 0.88
N LEU A 139 -5.92 4.30 -0.01
CA LEU A 139 -5.87 4.66 -1.42
C LEU A 139 -6.19 6.15 -1.66
N GLY A 140 -6.91 6.83 -0.78
CA GLY A 140 -7.40 8.19 -1.02
C GLY A 140 -8.37 8.22 -2.20
N HIS A 141 -9.39 7.35 -2.17
CA HIS A 141 -10.51 7.35 -3.11
C HIS A 141 -11.65 8.18 -2.52
N GLU A 142 -12.10 9.21 -3.24
CA GLU A 142 -13.26 10.02 -2.84
C GLU A 142 -14.60 9.39 -3.22
N ASN A 143 -14.60 8.45 -4.18
CA ASN A 143 -15.80 7.77 -4.64
C ASN A 143 -15.68 6.24 -4.49
N ILE A 144 -16.73 5.63 -3.93
CA ILE A 144 -16.88 4.22 -3.64
C ILE A 144 -16.90 3.35 -4.92
N SER A 145 -17.44 3.85 -6.03
CA SER A 145 -17.80 3.00 -7.18
C SER A 145 -16.61 2.31 -7.86
N THR A 146 -15.44 2.96 -7.91
CA THR A 146 -14.23 2.39 -8.52
C THR A 146 -13.60 1.31 -7.66
N THR A 147 -13.88 1.35 -6.35
CA THR A 147 -13.39 0.34 -5.40
C THR A 147 -14.37 -0.82 -5.41
N SER A 148 -15.67 -0.62 -5.17
CA SER A 148 -16.62 -1.74 -5.01
C SER A 148 -16.66 -2.73 -6.19
N GLY A 149 -16.54 -2.27 -7.45
CA GLY A 149 -16.57 -3.16 -8.62
C GLY A 149 -15.39 -4.12 -8.75
N PHE A 150 -14.19 -3.72 -8.30
CA PHE A 150 -12.99 -4.57 -8.39
C PHE A 150 -12.92 -5.62 -7.27
N TYR A 151 -13.47 -5.31 -6.10
CA TYR A 151 -13.42 -6.18 -4.92
C TYR A 151 -14.65 -7.10 -4.79
N ALA A 152 -15.71 -6.87 -5.57
CA ALA A 152 -16.89 -7.73 -5.59
C ALA A 152 -16.57 -9.21 -5.86
N PHE A 153 -15.59 -9.49 -6.74
CA PHE A 153 -15.13 -10.87 -7.00
C PHE A 153 -14.37 -11.47 -5.82
N ALA A 154 -13.62 -10.64 -5.10
CA ALA A 154 -12.90 -11.05 -3.92
C ALA A 154 -13.85 -11.38 -2.75
N THR A 155 -15.07 -10.85 -2.79
CA THR A 155 -16.02 -10.96 -1.69
C THR A 155 -16.53 -12.38 -1.50
N LEU A 156 -16.73 -13.18 -2.56
CA LEU A 156 -17.26 -14.54 -2.39
C LEU A 156 -16.28 -15.47 -1.66
N ASP A 157 -15.01 -15.48 -2.06
CA ASP A 157 -13.98 -16.30 -1.40
C ASP A 157 -13.71 -15.82 0.04
N VAL A 158 -13.68 -14.50 0.25
CA VAL A 158 -13.48 -13.91 1.57
C VAL A 158 -14.69 -14.15 2.48
N LEU A 159 -15.90 -14.06 1.93
CA LEU A 159 -17.15 -14.36 2.63
C LEU A 159 -17.19 -15.85 2.99
N ALA A 160 -16.83 -16.74 2.08
CA ALA A 160 -16.75 -18.18 2.36
C ALA A 160 -15.80 -18.48 3.52
N LYS A 161 -14.56 -17.95 3.49
CA LYS A 161 -13.61 -18.09 4.59
C LYS A 161 -14.12 -17.50 5.90
N ALA A 162 -14.69 -16.30 5.86
CA ALA A 162 -15.24 -15.65 7.05
C ALA A 162 -16.41 -16.46 7.65
N MET A 163 -17.26 -17.04 6.81
CA MET A 163 -18.35 -17.93 7.24
C MET A 163 -17.81 -19.21 7.87
N GLU A 164 -16.75 -19.81 7.33
CA GLU A 164 -16.06 -20.96 7.94
C GLU A 164 -15.43 -20.62 9.29
N THR A 165 -14.90 -19.40 9.46
CA THR A 165 -14.32 -18.98 10.74
C THR A 165 -15.37 -18.74 11.83
N VAL A 166 -16.55 -18.24 11.44
CA VAL A 166 -17.66 -17.96 12.36
C VAL A 166 -18.45 -19.22 12.72
N ASN A 167 -18.56 -20.17 11.78
CA ASN A 167 -19.22 -21.45 12.00
C ASN A 167 -18.21 -22.60 11.79
N PRO A 168 -17.19 -22.75 12.66
CA PRO A 168 -16.40 -23.97 12.66
C PRO A 168 -17.37 -25.13 12.96
N ASP A 169 -17.21 -26.26 12.27
CA ASP A 169 -18.07 -27.47 12.32
C ASP A 169 -18.30 -28.07 13.72
N ASN A 170 -17.80 -27.43 14.76
CA ASN A 170 -17.93 -27.81 16.17
C ASN A 170 -19.26 -27.35 16.77
N GLY A 171 -20.40 -27.70 16.15
CA GLY A 171 -21.76 -27.92 16.73
C GLY A 171 -22.38 -27.00 17.81
N VAL A 172 -21.67 -26.03 18.39
CA VAL A 172 -22.07 -25.22 19.52
C VAL A 172 -22.19 -23.79 19.04
N LYS A 173 -23.42 -23.44 18.67
CA LYS A 173 -23.80 -22.09 18.28
C LYS A 173 -23.53 -21.12 19.43
N SER A 174 -22.83 -20.03 19.16
CA SER A 174 -22.43 -19.05 20.20
C SER A 174 -23.63 -18.36 20.87
N TRP A 175 -24.77 -18.30 20.19
CA TRP A 175 -26.05 -17.81 20.70
C TRP A 175 -26.81 -18.85 21.54
N SER A 176 -26.31 -20.07 21.71
CA SER A 176 -26.87 -21.03 22.68
C SER A 176 -26.52 -20.67 24.12
N ASN A 177 -25.58 -19.75 24.34
CA ASN A 177 -25.25 -19.23 25.67
C ASN A 177 -26.21 -18.07 26.03
N PRO A 178 -26.98 -18.17 27.13
CA PRO A 178 -27.90 -17.13 27.59
C PRO A 178 -27.25 -15.74 27.75
N ASP A 179 -26.00 -15.67 28.21
CA ASP A 179 -25.29 -14.39 28.40
C ASP A 179 -24.95 -13.70 27.07
N THR A 180 -24.62 -14.50 26.04
CA THR A 180 -24.37 -14.01 24.68
C THR A 180 -25.67 -13.52 24.04
N LEU A 181 -26.77 -14.23 24.30
CA LEU A 181 -28.11 -13.90 23.80
C LEU A 181 -28.62 -12.57 24.38
N GLU A 182 -28.44 -12.36 25.70
CA GLU A 182 -28.83 -11.12 26.37
C GLU A 182 -28.04 -9.90 25.88
N ARG A 183 -26.74 -10.08 25.56
CA ARG A 183 -25.92 -9.02 24.96
C ARG A 183 -26.35 -8.69 23.53
N LEU A 184 -26.72 -9.70 22.73
CA LEU A 184 -27.19 -9.50 21.35
C LEU A 184 -28.54 -8.79 21.28
N TYR A 185 -29.44 -9.04 22.23
CA TYR A 185 -30.76 -8.39 22.28
C TYR A 185 -30.74 -6.94 22.77
N ARG A 186 -29.60 -6.45 23.26
CA ARG A 186 -29.42 -5.06 23.73
C ARG A 186 -28.68 -4.16 22.72
N LEU A 187 -28.24 -4.72 21.58
CA LEU A 187 -27.75 -3.97 20.42
C LEU A 187 -28.93 -3.51 19.56
#